data_AF-B8F9D2-F1
#
_entry.id   AF-B8F9D2-F1
#
_cell.length_a   1.000
_cell.length_b   1.000
_cell.length_c   1.000
_cell.angle_alpha   90.00
_cell.angle_beta   90.00
_cell.angle_gamma   90.00
#
_symmetry.space_group_name_H-M   'P 1'
#
loop_
_entity.id
_entity.type
_entity.pdbx_description
1 polymer ?
#
loop_
_entity_poly.entity_id
_entity_poly.type
_entity_poly.pdbx_seq_one_letter_code
_entity_poly.pdbx_strand_id
1 'polypeptide(L)'
;MFQTLTTWEQEILDFKQVSDNLKVYETGCYQSLVDIIENQSIETVFQPIVDLHKGDVFAYEALSRIKGESSFPNTESLFQASQFFQKTLQLERVCQRSAMRKAEDLGVTHPVCINLCPSVFRTPECNHGGVSCMLDELFGIRDKIIIELTERFCIRDDELFKRTIDYYRQQGFRIAIDDLGSGYAGLKMLAQIEPFIVKIDRFLIAGIDKSTKKQMLLSAFVTFCHKINALVVAEGIETKEELETVTAMKVDLGQGYFLARPNKKPVSCSSEAKSEILRINQPAVNGLEVGNFIGSLAKYIAPVNNDHKVEGILKRFDLEKDLSSVPVVKDNRPVGIIHKTKIFYKLGHKYGYDLFARKNVENIMETGMVFEASTPLDDVARTIITRDSTSVYDALIIVLNGSYMGVVQIHDLLEAITQQKINMAKQANPLTGLPGNNLIKTEIADRLTAKNIFAVMYFDLDDFKPFNDNFGFDQGDQVIRLVGNILRDMTQEWDPLGFVGHIGGDDFVVICRAGGIERFCEAVLHRFTAESRKFYPEEVLEKGTYTSKDRKGEQRDFPLLSLSIAIITTRNRVIESYGRLASLASEVKKKAKTIQGNSYYIDQRRQ
;
A
#
# COMPACT_ATOMS: atom_id res chain seq x y z
N MET A 1 33.72 -10.32 16.55
CA MET A 1 34.42 -11.53 16.02
C MET A 1 33.66 -12.11 14.84
N PHE A 2 32.36 -12.45 14.94
CA PHE A 2 31.55 -12.88 13.78
C PHE A 2 31.25 -11.77 12.75
N GLN A 3 31.15 -10.50 13.19
CA GLN A 3 31.04 -9.34 12.28
C GLN A 3 32.33 -8.99 11.54
N THR A 4 33.50 -9.36 12.09
CA THR A 4 34.80 -9.10 11.45
C THR A 4 35.18 -10.18 10.43
N LEU A 5 34.71 -11.43 10.63
CA LEU A 5 34.91 -12.54 9.70
C LEU A 5 34.08 -12.38 8.42
N THR A 6 32.84 -11.87 8.52
CA THR A 6 31.96 -11.65 7.36
C THR A 6 32.44 -10.51 6.46
N THR A 7 32.96 -9.41 7.04
CA THR A 7 33.61 -8.34 6.27
C THR A 7 34.87 -8.81 5.54
N TRP A 8 35.68 -9.69 6.13
CA TRP A 8 36.88 -10.24 5.47
C TRP A 8 36.52 -11.23 4.36
N GLU A 9 35.49 -12.05 4.52
CA GLU A 9 35.02 -12.95 3.46
C GLU A 9 34.38 -12.19 2.28
N GLN A 10 33.67 -11.08 2.55
CA GLN A 10 33.17 -10.18 1.51
C GLN A 10 34.27 -9.36 0.84
N GLU A 11 35.25 -8.85 1.59
CA GLU A 11 36.42 -8.19 1.02
C GLU A 11 37.28 -9.16 0.18
N ILE A 12 37.40 -10.43 0.57
CA ILE A 12 38.12 -11.46 -0.20
C ILE A 12 37.31 -11.90 -1.44
N LEU A 13 35.98 -11.97 -1.36
CA LEU A 13 35.13 -12.19 -2.54
C LEU A 13 35.20 -11.00 -3.50
N ASP A 14 35.11 -9.77 -3.01
CA ASP A 14 35.28 -8.56 -3.81
C ASP A 14 36.69 -8.49 -4.40
N PHE A 15 37.75 -8.86 -3.67
CA PHE A 15 39.12 -8.88 -4.20
C PHE A 15 39.33 -9.99 -5.23
N LYS A 16 38.69 -11.15 -5.09
CA LYS A 16 38.71 -12.22 -6.11
C LYS A 16 37.87 -11.86 -7.33
N GLN A 17 36.71 -11.24 -7.15
CA GLN A 17 35.83 -10.81 -8.24
C GLN A 17 36.41 -9.61 -8.99
N VAL A 18 37.08 -8.70 -8.27
CA VAL A 18 37.90 -7.62 -8.84
C VAL A 18 39.16 -8.20 -9.52
N SER A 19 39.85 -9.19 -8.93
CA SER A 19 41.02 -9.86 -9.54
C SER A 19 40.67 -10.68 -10.79
N ASP A 20 39.49 -11.32 -10.83
CA ASP A 20 39.02 -12.07 -11.98
C ASP A 20 38.43 -11.15 -13.06
N ASN A 21 37.82 -10.02 -12.69
CA ASN A 21 37.44 -8.94 -13.63
C ASN A 21 38.66 -8.15 -14.14
N LEU A 22 39.74 -8.04 -13.35
CA LEU A 22 40.99 -7.37 -13.73
C LEU A 22 41.76 -8.13 -14.82
N LYS A 23 41.52 -9.43 -15.00
CA LYS A 23 42.08 -10.23 -16.10
C LYS A 23 41.44 -9.94 -17.46
N VAL A 24 40.39 -9.12 -17.53
CA VAL A 24 39.59 -8.88 -18.77
C VAL A 24 39.98 -7.59 -19.50
N TYR A 25 40.71 -6.66 -18.87
CA TYR A 25 41.03 -5.37 -19.50
C TYR A 25 42.44 -5.35 -20.11
N GLU A 26 42.58 -5.94 -21.30
CA GLU A 26 43.75 -5.77 -22.17
C GLU A 26 43.88 -4.32 -22.67
N THR A 27 45.06 -3.93 -23.16
CA THR A 27 45.36 -2.58 -23.71
C THR A 27 44.32 -2.10 -24.75
N GLY A 28 43.67 -3.02 -25.47
CA GLY A 28 42.58 -2.72 -26.41
C GLY A 28 41.32 -2.12 -25.76
N CYS A 29 41.04 -2.43 -24.50
CA CYS A 29 39.89 -1.87 -23.79
C CYS A 29 40.05 -0.38 -23.47
N TYR A 30 41.26 0.07 -23.15
CA TYR A 30 41.53 1.49 -22.91
C TYR A 30 41.34 2.31 -24.19
N GLN A 31 41.93 1.85 -25.30
CA GLN A 31 41.81 2.56 -26.58
C GLN A 31 40.34 2.64 -27.04
N SER A 32 39.59 1.54 -26.94
CA SER A 32 38.16 1.50 -27.25
C SER A 32 37.35 2.49 -26.40
N LEU A 33 37.64 2.61 -25.09
CA LEU A 33 37.00 3.59 -24.21
C LEU A 33 37.31 5.03 -24.64
N VAL A 34 38.58 5.32 -24.95
CA VAL A 34 38.99 6.64 -25.43
C VAL A 34 38.33 6.97 -26.76
N ASP A 35 38.31 6.03 -27.70
CA ASP A 35 37.67 6.20 -29.01
C ASP A 35 36.17 6.49 -28.88
N ILE A 36 35.47 5.83 -27.96
CA ILE A 36 34.05 6.11 -27.67
C ILE A 36 33.85 7.51 -27.13
N ILE A 37 34.72 7.96 -26.22
CA ILE A 37 34.64 9.30 -25.62
C ILE A 37 34.95 10.38 -26.65
N GLU A 38 36.04 10.24 -27.40
CA GLU A 38 36.51 11.24 -28.37
C GLU A 38 35.55 11.35 -29.57
N ASN A 39 35.08 10.22 -30.09
CA ASN A 39 34.12 10.19 -31.21
C ASN A 39 32.66 10.42 -30.77
N GLN A 40 32.40 10.56 -29.47
CA GLN A 40 31.05 10.68 -28.90
C GLN A 40 30.12 9.55 -29.34
N SER A 41 30.61 8.30 -29.33
CA SER A 41 29.91 7.10 -29.81
C SER A 41 28.88 6.55 -28.81
N ILE A 42 28.09 7.45 -28.21
CA ILE A 42 26.97 7.13 -27.31
C ILE A 42 25.69 7.68 -27.91
N GLU A 43 24.67 6.83 -28.05
CA GLU A 43 23.31 7.23 -28.39
C GLU A 43 22.38 7.11 -27.18
N THR A 44 21.49 8.09 -26.99
CA THR A 44 20.47 8.05 -25.94
C THR A 44 19.16 7.47 -26.47
N VAL A 45 18.56 6.58 -25.67
CA VAL A 45 17.17 6.17 -25.80
C VAL A 45 16.38 6.63 -24.58
N PHE A 46 15.08 6.84 -24.73
CA PHE A 46 14.20 7.30 -23.66
C PHE A 46 13.24 6.21 -23.23
N GLN A 47 13.06 6.06 -21.92
CA GLN A 47 11.98 5.25 -21.36
C GLN A 47 11.06 6.13 -20.52
N PRO A 48 9.73 6.12 -20.74
CA PRO A 48 8.83 6.97 -19.96
C PRO A 48 8.69 6.47 -18.52
N ILE A 49 8.63 7.42 -17.60
CA ILE A 49 8.14 7.27 -16.24
C ILE A 49 6.72 7.81 -16.24
N VAL A 50 5.75 6.97 -15.91
CA VAL A 50 4.32 7.22 -16.09
C VAL A 50 3.67 7.54 -14.75
N ASP A 51 2.82 8.55 -14.70
CA ASP A 51 1.93 8.86 -13.58
C ASP A 51 0.88 7.74 -13.45
N LEU A 52 0.92 6.99 -12.34
CA LEU A 52 0.04 5.84 -12.11
C LEU A 52 -1.37 6.24 -11.65
N HIS A 53 -1.70 7.53 -11.59
CA HIS A 53 -3.07 8.00 -11.39
C HIS A 53 -3.75 8.34 -12.72
N LYS A 54 -3.01 8.92 -13.67
CA LYS A 54 -3.55 9.45 -14.94
C LYS A 54 -3.15 8.64 -16.18
N GLY A 55 -2.07 7.88 -16.09
CA GLY A 55 -1.46 7.17 -17.21
C GLY A 55 -0.74 8.11 -18.20
N ASP A 56 -0.46 9.36 -17.81
CA ASP A 56 0.31 10.32 -18.59
C ASP A 56 1.79 10.23 -18.25
N VAL A 57 2.67 10.65 -19.18
CA VAL A 57 4.11 10.66 -18.92
C VAL A 57 4.45 11.77 -17.94
N PHE A 58 5.11 11.42 -16.84
CA PHE A 58 5.65 12.36 -15.87
C PHE A 58 7.03 12.87 -16.30
N ALA A 59 7.92 11.94 -16.68
CA ALA A 59 9.30 12.21 -17.09
C ALA A 59 9.82 11.14 -18.04
N TYR A 60 10.99 11.34 -18.63
CA TYR A 60 11.70 10.34 -19.41
C TYR A 60 13.06 10.04 -18.80
N GLU A 61 13.38 8.77 -18.58
CA GLU A 61 14.74 8.37 -18.26
C GLU A 61 15.59 8.29 -19.52
N ALA A 62 16.72 9.00 -19.52
CA ALA A 62 17.71 8.95 -20.59
C ALA A 62 18.70 7.80 -20.35
N LEU A 63 18.63 6.78 -21.20
CA LEU A 63 19.44 5.58 -21.11
C LEU A 63 20.51 5.57 -22.21
N SER A 64 21.78 5.52 -21.79
CA SER A 64 22.92 5.48 -22.73
C SER A 64 23.09 4.11 -23.40
N ARG A 65 23.34 4.12 -24.70
CA ARG A 65 23.67 2.95 -25.53
C ARG A 65 24.95 3.23 -26.31
N ILE A 66 25.79 2.21 -26.46
CA ILE A 66 26.99 2.29 -27.28
C ILE A 66 26.58 2.28 -28.75
N LYS A 67 27.10 3.21 -29.54
CA LYS A 67 26.80 3.35 -30.96
C LYS A 67 27.85 2.60 -31.78
N GLY A 68 27.41 1.70 -32.66
CA GLY A 68 28.29 0.93 -33.53
C GLY A 68 28.90 -0.29 -32.85
N GLU A 69 29.90 -0.89 -33.50
CA GLU A 69 30.66 -2.01 -32.92
C GLU A 69 31.55 -1.52 -31.78
N SER A 70 31.63 -2.30 -30.70
CA SER A 70 32.44 -1.98 -29.53
C SER A 70 33.00 -3.25 -28.91
N SER A 71 34.20 -3.14 -28.32
CA SER A 71 34.77 -4.19 -27.48
C SER A 71 33.99 -4.40 -26.16
N PHE A 72 33.11 -3.47 -25.79
CA PHE A 72 32.30 -3.56 -24.59
C PHE A 72 30.95 -4.21 -24.90
N PRO A 73 30.58 -5.32 -24.22
CA PRO A 73 29.32 -6.01 -24.48
C PRO A 73 28.08 -5.21 -24.08
N ASN A 74 28.20 -4.25 -23.16
CA ASN A 74 27.11 -3.41 -22.68
C ASN A 74 27.62 -2.12 -21.99
N THR A 75 26.72 -1.18 -21.74
CA THR A 75 27.01 0.09 -21.06
C THR A 75 27.61 -0.11 -19.66
N GLU A 76 27.19 -1.13 -18.92
CA GLU A 76 27.73 -1.42 -17.56
C GLU A 76 29.23 -1.72 -17.60
N SER A 77 29.68 -2.61 -18.50
CA SER A 77 31.10 -2.90 -18.68
C SER A 77 31.92 -1.69 -19.13
N LEU A 78 31.33 -0.79 -19.92
CA LEU A 78 31.95 0.49 -20.28
C LEU A 78 32.14 1.41 -19.07
N PHE A 79 31.12 1.54 -18.20
CA PHE A 79 31.23 2.36 -16.99
C PHE A 79 32.25 1.79 -15.99
N GLN A 80 32.29 0.46 -15.81
CA GLN A 80 33.31 -0.20 -14.99
C GLN A 80 34.72 0.08 -15.51
N ALA A 81 34.95 -0.03 -16.82
CA ALA A 81 36.22 0.34 -17.43
C ALA A 81 36.55 1.82 -17.24
N SER A 82 35.56 2.72 -17.37
CA SER A 82 35.75 4.15 -17.14
C SER A 82 36.19 4.47 -15.71
N GLN A 83 35.67 3.75 -14.71
CA GLN A 83 36.06 3.90 -13.32
C GLN A 83 37.49 3.41 -13.10
N PHE A 84 37.82 2.24 -13.66
CA PHE A 84 39.15 1.66 -13.57
C PHE A 84 40.23 2.58 -14.18
N PHE A 85 39.96 3.13 -15.37
CA PHE A 85 40.87 4.02 -16.09
C PHE A 85 40.73 5.51 -15.72
N GLN A 86 39.92 5.83 -14.71
CA GLN A 86 39.67 7.21 -14.24
C GLN A 86 39.18 8.16 -15.34
N LYS A 87 38.31 7.67 -16.23
CA LYS A 87 37.66 8.43 -17.31
C LYS A 87 36.16 8.65 -17.09
N THR A 88 35.66 8.43 -15.87
CA THR A 88 34.21 8.52 -15.55
C THR A 88 33.64 9.90 -15.86
N LEU A 89 34.31 11.00 -15.47
CA LEU A 89 33.82 12.35 -15.76
C LEU A 89 33.68 12.62 -17.27
N GLN A 90 34.66 12.17 -18.06
CA GLN A 90 34.65 12.35 -19.52
C GLN A 90 33.52 11.55 -20.17
N LEU A 91 33.32 10.30 -19.74
CA LEU A 91 32.23 9.46 -20.23
C LEU A 91 30.84 10.01 -19.84
N GLU A 92 30.67 10.45 -18.59
CA GLU A 92 29.44 11.07 -18.09
C GLU A 92 29.06 12.28 -18.95
N ARG A 93 30.01 13.16 -19.26
CA ARG A 93 29.77 14.31 -20.14
C ARG A 93 29.28 13.91 -21.53
N VAL A 94 29.83 12.83 -22.11
CA VAL A 94 29.39 12.33 -23.42
C VAL A 94 27.94 11.81 -23.33
N CYS A 95 27.62 11.03 -22.29
CA CYS A 95 26.25 10.55 -22.04
C CYS A 95 25.25 11.70 -21.89
N GLN A 96 25.59 12.70 -21.07
CA GLN A 96 24.72 13.85 -20.81
C GLN A 96 24.49 14.71 -22.06
N ARG A 97 25.55 15.04 -22.79
CA ARG A 97 25.43 15.81 -24.04
C ARG A 97 24.60 15.05 -25.08
N SER A 98 24.76 13.74 -25.16
CA SER A 98 23.94 12.89 -26.03
C SER A 98 22.46 12.99 -25.62
N ALA A 99 22.15 12.89 -24.33
CA ALA A 99 20.79 12.99 -23.81
C ALA A 99 20.15 14.36 -24.06
N MET A 100 20.87 15.44 -23.75
CA MET A 100 20.37 16.81 -23.90
C MET A 100 20.14 17.18 -25.36
N ARG A 101 21.13 16.94 -26.23
CA ARG A 101 20.97 17.17 -27.68
C ARG A 101 19.81 16.36 -28.25
N LYS A 102 19.71 15.09 -27.86
CA LYS A 102 18.63 14.23 -28.35
C LYS A 102 17.25 14.68 -27.87
N ALA A 103 17.15 15.14 -26.63
CA ALA A 103 15.91 15.68 -26.07
C ALA A 103 15.51 16.98 -26.78
N GLU A 104 16.47 17.87 -27.04
CA GLU A 104 16.27 19.12 -27.78
C GLU A 104 15.85 18.87 -29.23
N ASP A 105 16.59 18.03 -29.95
CA ASP A 105 16.30 17.65 -31.35
C ASP A 105 14.89 17.06 -31.53
N LEU A 106 14.40 16.36 -30.51
CA LEU A 106 13.08 15.73 -30.51
C LEU A 106 11.99 16.58 -29.85
N GLY A 107 12.32 17.78 -29.37
CA GLY A 107 11.37 18.69 -28.72
C GLY A 107 10.75 18.14 -27.44
N VAL A 108 11.52 17.38 -26.64
CA VAL A 108 11.04 16.82 -25.37
C VAL A 108 10.73 17.95 -24.39
N THR A 109 9.46 18.07 -24.00
CA THR A 109 8.98 19.10 -23.06
C THR A 109 8.95 18.62 -21.60
N HIS A 110 8.88 17.30 -21.39
CA HIS A 110 8.82 16.68 -20.07
C HIS A 110 10.20 16.69 -19.40
N PRO A 111 10.27 16.61 -18.06
CA PRO A 111 11.53 16.37 -17.36
C PRO A 111 12.26 15.13 -17.89
N VAL A 112 13.59 15.20 -17.91
CA VAL A 112 14.49 14.12 -18.30
C VAL A 112 15.31 13.72 -17.08
N CYS A 113 15.24 12.45 -16.72
CA CYS A 113 16.08 11.85 -15.72
C CYS A 113 17.45 11.49 -16.31
N ILE A 114 18.53 11.90 -15.64
CA ILE A 114 19.90 11.67 -16.06
C ILE A 114 20.63 10.96 -14.92
N ASN A 115 21.18 9.79 -15.24
CA ASN A 115 22.03 9.04 -14.33
C ASN A 115 23.33 9.80 -14.05
N LEU A 116 23.75 9.81 -12.78
CA LEU A 116 25.02 10.38 -12.37
C LEU A 116 25.75 9.47 -11.38
N CYS A 117 27.01 9.19 -11.67
CA CYS A 117 27.88 8.44 -10.79
C CYS A 117 28.55 9.35 -9.73
N PRO A 118 28.34 9.12 -8.40
CA PRO A 118 28.98 9.91 -7.35
C PRO A 118 30.52 9.90 -7.37
N SER A 119 31.14 8.88 -7.97
CA SER A 119 32.60 8.80 -8.08
C SER A 119 33.22 9.95 -8.89
N VAL A 120 32.43 10.68 -9.68
CA VAL A 120 32.88 11.88 -10.39
C VAL A 120 33.55 12.85 -9.41
N PHE A 121 33.05 13.02 -8.19
CA PHE A 121 33.64 13.91 -7.17
C PHE A 121 35.01 13.48 -6.65
N ARG A 122 35.48 12.27 -6.96
CA ARG A 122 36.84 11.80 -6.64
C ARG A 122 37.86 12.08 -7.73
N THR A 123 37.41 12.48 -8.92
CA THR A 123 38.33 12.71 -10.04
C THR A 123 39.20 13.95 -9.80
N PRO A 124 40.52 13.92 -10.09
CA PRO A 124 41.40 15.07 -9.92
C PRO A 124 40.89 16.34 -10.61
N GLU A 125 40.19 16.18 -11.73
CA GLU A 125 39.58 17.24 -12.53
C GLU A 125 38.46 18.01 -11.79
N CYS A 126 37.86 17.42 -10.75
CA CYS A 126 36.88 18.11 -9.91
C CYS A 126 37.49 19.22 -9.06
N ASN A 127 38.75 19.08 -8.64
CA ASN A 127 39.49 20.14 -7.95
C ASN A 127 39.80 21.36 -8.85
N HIS A 128 39.55 21.23 -10.16
CA HIS A 128 39.77 22.27 -11.16
C HIS A 128 38.45 22.76 -11.80
N GLY A 129 37.31 22.58 -11.13
CA GLY A 129 36.01 23.09 -11.60
C GLY A 129 35.28 22.17 -12.58
N GLY A 130 35.72 20.92 -12.76
CA GLY A 130 35.13 19.97 -13.71
C GLY A 130 33.63 19.70 -13.53
N VAL A 131 33.15 19.60 -12.28
CA VAL A 131 31.71 19.46 -11.97
C VAL A 131 30.95 20.76 -12.24
N SER A 132 31.56 21.92 -11.97
CA SER A 132 30.94 23.22 -12.26
C SER A 132 30.69 23.39 -13.75
N CYS A 133 31.66 23.01 -14.60
CA CYS A 133 31.52 23.08 -16.05
C CYS A 133 30.41 22.15 -16.58
N MET A 134 30.24 20.98 -15.95
CA MET A 134 29.14 20.04 -16.26
C MET A 134 27.77 20.62 -15.87
N LEU A 135 27.72 21.32 -14.73
CA LEU A 135 26.53 22.04 -14.27
C LEU A 135 26.15 23.22 -15.17
N ASP A 136 27.13 23.99 -15.66
CA ASP A 136 26.88 25.14 -16.52
C ASP A 136 26.09 24.75 -17.79
N GLU A 137 26.39 23.57 -18.36
CA GLU A 137 25.68 23.02 -19.52
C GLU A 137 24.22 22.64 -19.20
N LEU A 138 23.92 22.31 -17.94
CA LEU A 138 22.60 21.87 -17.48
C LEU A 138 21.79 23.00 -16.82
N PHE A 139 22.43 24.08 -16.38
CA PHE A 139 21.81 25.10 -15.54
C PHE A 139 20.62 25.79 -16.20
N GLY A 140 20.72 26.07 -17.51
CA GLY A 140 19.66 26.72 -18.30
C GLY A 140 18.38 25.88 -18.46
N ILE A 141 18.44 24.58 -18.16
CA ILE A 141 17.32 23.63 -18.27
C ILE A 141 17.13 22.82 -16.99
N ARG A 142 17.68 23.29 -15.86
CA ARG A 142 17.68 22.55 -14.58
C ARG A 142 16.30 22.09 -14.12
N ASP A 143 15.25 22.88 -14.39
CA ASP A 143 13.87 22.56 -13.99
C ASP A 143 13.30 21.37 -14.78
N LYS A 144 13.93 21.03 -15.91
CA LYS A 144 13.63 19.89 -16.76
C LYS A 144 14.57 18.71 -16.51
N ILE A 145 15.48 18.78 -15.53
CA ILE A 145 16.42 17.71 -15.23
C ILE A 145 16.15 17.15 -13.85
N ILE A 146 16.14 15.82 -13.77
CA ILE A 146 16.13 15.08 -12.51
C ILE A 146 17.43 14.26 -12.50
N ILE A 147 18.25 14.42 -11.47
CA ILE A 147 19.50 13.68 -11.35
C ILE A 147 19.24 12.39 -10.59
N GLU A 148 19.54 11.26 -11.20
CA GLU A 148 19.41 9.94 -10.58
C GLU A 148 20.74 9.48 -10.00
N LEU A 149 20.72 9.04 -8.74
CA LEU A 149 21.88 8.52 -8.02
C LEU A 149 21.56 7.12 -7.51
N THR A 150 22.35 6.12 -7.88
CA THR A 150 22.18 4.72 -7.44
C THR A 150 22.59 4.50 -5.97
N GLU A 151 21.74 3.77 -5.23
CA GLU A 151 21.96 3.35 -3.83
C GLU A 151 23.32 2.66 -3.61
N ARG A 152 23.82 1.91 -4.61
CA ARG A 152 25.00 1.04 -4.46
C ARG A 152 26.26 1.81 -4.09
N PHE A 153 26.36 3.10 -4.45
CA PHE A 153 27.48 3.95 -4.04
C PHE A 153 27.43 4.32 -2.55
N CYS A 154 26.25 4.46 -1.95
CA CYS A 154 26.09 4.79 -0.54
C CYS A 154 26.68 3.71 0.38
N ILE A 155 26.69 2.44 -0.05
CA ILE A 155 27.28 1.34 0.72
C ILE A 155 28.80 1.53 0.86
N ARG A 156 29.45 2.13 -0.15
CA ARG A 156 30.91 2.29 -0.21
C ARG A 156 31.40 3.56 0.49
N ASP A 157 30.63 4.66 0.43
CA ASP A 157 31.00 5.96 0.99
C ASP A 157 29.76 6.84 1.22
N ASP A 158 29.23 6.82 2.43
CA ASP A 158 28.01 7.55 2.80
C ASP A 158 28.23 9.07 2.86
N GLU A 159 29.42 9.52 3.25
CA GLU A 159 29.75 10.94 3.35
C GLU A 159 29.85 11.60 1.96
N LEU A 160 30.54 10.97 1.01
CA LEU A 160 30.64 11.49 -0.35
C LEU A 160 29.28 11.51 -1.06
N PHE A 161 28.47 10.47 -0.85
CA PHE A 161 27.13 10.38 -1.42
C PHE A 161 26.24 11.53 -0.91
N LYS A 162 26.24 11.78 0.40
CA LYS A 162 25.50 12.89 1.00
C LYS A 162 25.99 14.25 0.50
N ARG A 163 27.30 14.47 0.44
CA ARG A 163 27.89 15.71 -0.10
C ARG A 163 27.49 15.94 -1.56
N THR A 164 27.41 14.87 -2.35
CA THR A 164 26.96 14.93 -3.75
C THR A 164 25.51 15.39 -3.84
N ILE A 165 24.62 14.79 -3.06
CA ILE A 165 23.20 15.18 -3.01
C ILE A 165 23.04 16.64 -2.58
N ASP A 166 23.69 17.03 -1.49
CA ASP A 166 23.60 18.39 -0.97
C ASP A 166 24.13 19.42 -1.97
N TYR A 167 25.22 19.10 -2.67
CA TYR A 167 25.78 19.95 -3.71
C TYR A 167 24.78 20.22 -4.85
N TYR A 168 24.24 19.17 -5.49
CA TYR A 168 23.28 19.36 -6.60
C TYR A 168 21.96 19.98 -6.15
N ARG A 169 21.49 19.66 -4.96
CA ARG A 169 20.31 20.29 -4.37
C ARG A 169 20.51 21.78 -4.14
N GLN A 170 21.68 22.21 -3.64
CA GLN A 170 22.03 23.63 -3.50
C GLN A 170 22.08 24.38 -4.84
N GLN A 171 22.40 23.68 -5.94
CA GLN A 171 22.33 24.24 -7.30
C GLN A 171 20.91 24.27 -7.88
N GLY A 172 19.92 23.72 -7.16
CA GLY A 172 18.50 23.74 -7.53
C GLY A 172 18.01 22.54 -8.33
N PHE A 173 18.80 21.46 -8.43
CA PHE A 173 18.38 20.24 -9.12
C PHE A 173 17.45 19.39 -8.23
N ARG A 174 16.51 18.70 -8.88
CA ARG A 174 15.73 17.64 -8.25
C ARG A 174 16.54 16.34 -8.28
N ILE A 175 16.52 15.61 -7.16
CA ILE A 175 17.28 14.39 -6.99
C ILE A 175 16.34 13.19 -6.89
N ALA A 176 16.63 12.15 -7.67
CA ALA A 176 16.03 10.84 -7.57
C ALA A 176 17.06 9.84 -7.00
N ILE A 177 16.61 8.93 -6.15
CA ILE A 177 17.43 7.80 -5.70
C ILE A 177 17.00 6.56 -6.45
N ASP A 178 17.97 5.86 -7.03
CA ASP A 178 17.79 4.71 -7.90
C ASP A 178 18.16 3.38 -7.23
N ASP A 179 17.59 2.27 -7.72
CA ASP A 179 17.79 0.90 -7.24
C ASP A 179 17.50 0.63 -5.74
N LEU A 180 16.54 1.34 -5.14
CA LEU A 180 16.23 1.16 -3.72
C LEU A 180 15.69 -0.27 -3.45
N GLY A 181 16.36 -1.01 -2.56
CA GLY A 181 15.97 -2.37 -2.18
C GLY A 181 16.81 -3.48 -2.83
N SER A 182 17.81 -3.13 -3.66
CA SER A 182 18.82 -4.06 -4.16
C SER A 182 19.95 -4.35 -3.14
N GLY A 183 20.04 -3.57 -2.04
CA GLY A 183 21.07 -3.68 -1.01
C GLY A 183 20.61 -3.38 0.43
N TYR A 184 21.58 -3.31 1.36
CA TYR A 184 21.34 -3.17 2.81
C TYR A 184 21.28 -1.71 3.31
N ALA A 185 21.51 -0.71 2.45
CA ALA A 185 21.73 0.69 2.87
C ALA A 185 20.51 1.63 2.67
N GLY A 186 19.50 1.23 1.89
CA GLY A 186 18.39 2.12 1.49
C GLY A 186 17.67 2.83 2.64
N LEU A 187 17.37 2.13 3.74
CA LEU A 187 16.66 2.73 4.90
C LEU A 187 17.53 3.70 5.72
N LYS A 188 18.82 3.38 5.91
CA LYS A 188 19.76 4.28 6.60
C LYS A 188 19.91 5.58 5.82
N MET A 189 19.96 5.48 4.50
CA MET A 189 20.06 6.63 3.60
C MET A 189 18.78 7.47 3.63
N LEU A 190 17.60 6.85 3.45
CA LEU A 190 16.31 7.56 3.49
C LEU A 190 16.05 8.31 4.81
N ALA A 191 16.70 7.91 5.91
CA ALA A 191 16.64 8.64 7.18
C ALA A 191 17.51 9.91 7.22
N GLN A 192 18.40 10.11 6.26
CA GLN A 192 19.42 11.18 6.27
C GLN A 192 19.29 12.18 5.11
N ILE A 193 18.51 11.85 4.08
CA ILE A 193 18.31 12.68 2.89
C ILE A 193 16.81 12.85 2.59
N GLU A 194 16.47 13.93 1.90
CA GLU A 194 15.11 14.23 1.44
C GLU A 194 15.11 14.26 -0.10
N PRO A 195 14.89 13.11 -0.76
CA PRO A 195 14.87 13.04 -2.22
C PRO A 195 13.54 13.53 -2.80
N PHE A 196 13.56 13.96 -4.06
CA PHE A 196 12.33 14.29 -4.81
C PHE A 196 11.63 13.02 -5.30
N ILE A 197 12.40 12.02 -5.74
CA ILE A 197 11.91 10.72 -6.20
C ILE A 197 12.71 9.59 -5.53
N VAL A 198 12.02 8.49 -5.22
CA VAL A 198 12.61 7.22 -4.79
C VAL A 198 12.16 6.14 -5.76
N LYS A 199 13.11 5.53 -6.48
CA LYS A 199 12.84 4.44 -7.41
C LYS A 199 13.06 3.10 -6.72
N ILE A 200 12.03 2.28 -6.74
CA ILE A 200 11.99 0.96 -6.10
C ILE A 200 12.43 -0.08 -7.13
N ASP A 201 13.52 -0.77 -6.83
CA ASP A 201 14.16 -1.73 -7.72
C ASP A 201 13.20 -2.85 -8.16
N ARG A 202 13.37 -3.30 -9.40
CA ARG A 202 12.62 -4.41 -10.01
C ARG A 202 12.58 -5.65 -9.12
N PHE A 203 13.59 -5.95 -8.32
CA PHE A 203 13.60 -7.06 -7.38
C PHE A 203 12.40 -7.02 -6.45
N LEU A 204 11.98 -5.84 -5.98
CA LEU A 204 10.80 -5.68 -5.12
C LEU A 204 9.49 -5.69 -5.91
N ILE A 205 9.50 -5.28 -7.18
CA ILE A 205 8.29 -5.20 -8.02
C ILE A 205 7.96 -6.51 -8.74
N ALA A 206 8.97 -7.26 -9.19
CA ALA A 206 8.77 -8.48 -9.97
C ALA A 206 8.01 -9.55 -9.15
N GLY A 207 6.85 -9.98 -9.64
CA GLY A 207 5.97 -10.93 -8.96
C GLY A 207 5.36 -10.40 -7.65
N ILE A 208 5.22 -9.08 -7.50
CA ILE A 208 4.65 -8.46 -6.30
C ILE A 208 3.17 -8.84 -6.09
N ASP A 209 2.43 -9.08 -7.18
CA ASP A 209 1.05 -9.59 -7.19
C ASP A 209 0.89 -10.89 -6.38
N LYS A 210 1.95 -11.72 -6.36
CA LYS A 210 1.95 -13.03 -5.68
C LYS A 210 2.60 -13.00 -4.30
N SER A 211 3.21 -11.90 -3.89
CA SER A 211 4.07 -11.84 -2.71
C SER A 211 3.60 -10.78 -1.72
N THR A 212 2.82 -11.21 -0.72
CA THR A 212 2.38 -10.36 0.39
C THR A 212 3.54 -9.73 1.15
N LYS A 213 4.70 -10.41 1.25
CA LYS A 213 5.93 -9.82 1.83
C LYS A 213 6.41 -8.61 1.04
N LYS A 214 6.47 -8.73 -0.29
CA LYS A 214 6.87 -7.62 -1.18
C LYS A 214 5.84 -6.48 -1.11
N GLN A 215 4.55 -6.81 -1.05
CA GLN A 215 3.48 -5.84 -0.86
C GLN A 215 3.58 -5.11 0.49
N MET A 216 3.79 -5.82 1.61
CA MET A 216 3.98 -5.18 2.91
C MET A 216 5.20 -4.26 2.94
N LEU A 217 6.32 -4.72 2.36
CA LEU A 217 7.55 -3.95 2.31
C LEU A 217 7.39 -2.70 1.43
N LEU A 218 6.81 -2.84 0.22
CA LEU A 218 6.52 -1.69 -0.65
C LEU A 218 5.52 -0.73 0.01
N SER A 219 4.47 -1.22 0.69
CA SER A 219 3.51 -0.38 1.42
C SER A 219 4.19 0.46 2.50
N ALA A 220 5.15 -0.14 3.23
CA ALA A 220 5.95 0.58 4.21
C ALA A 220 6.83 1.66 3.56
N PHE A 221 7.47 1.35 2.41
CA PHE A 221 8.25 2.34 1.65
C PHE A 221 7.39 3.48 1.12
N VAL A 222 6.24 3.18 0.51
CA VAL A 222 5.28 4.19 0.01
C VAL A 222 4.84 5.11 1.14
N THR A 223 4.39 4.52 2.26
CA THR A 223 3.96 5.30 3.44
C THR A 223 5.07 6.19 3.97
N PHE A 224 6.31 5.70 4.02
CA PHE A 224 7.45 6.49 4.49
C PHE A 224 7.80 7.62 3.52
N CYS A 225 7.89 7.33 2.22
CA CYS A 225 8.23 8.31 1.18
C CYS A 225 7.19 9.43 1.13
N HIS A 226 5.90 9.10 1.18
CA HIS A 226 4.82 10.10 1.23
C HIS A 226 4.91 11.01 2.46
N LYS A 227 5.30 10.47 3.63
CA LYS A 227 5.50 11.28 4.85
C LYS A 227 6.65 12.28 4.74
N ILE A 228 7.66 12.00 3.92
CA ILE A 228 8.77 12.92 3.64
C ILE A 228 8.56 13.71 2.34
N ASN A 229 7.36 13.65 1.73
CA ASN A 229 7.00 14.29 0.47
C ASN A 229 7.86 13.85 -0.75
N ALA A 230 8.35 12.61 -0.75
CA ALA A 230 9.04 12.01 -1.88
C ALA A 230 8.05 11.18 -2.73
N LEU A 231 8.16 11.31 -4.06
CA LEU A 231 7.41 10.48 -5.01
C LEU A 231 8.04 9.09 -5.14
N VAL A 232 7.23 8.05 -5.27
CA VAL A 232 7.71 6.67 -5.44
C VAL A 232 7.54 6.21 -6.88
N VAL A 233 8.61 5.68 -7.48
CA VAL A 233 8.59 5.02 -8.79
C VAL A 233 8.71 3.52 -8.59
N ALA A 234 7.76 2.73 -9.07
CA ALA A 234 7.93 1.27 -9.18
C ALA A 234 8.60 0.90 -10.51
N GLU A 235 9.77 0.27 -10.44
CA GLU A 235 10.53 -0.12 -11.63
C GLU A 235 10.32 -1.56 -12.06
N GLY A 236 10.53 -1.82 -13.34
CA GLY A 236 10.49 -3.17 -13.90
C GLY A 236 9.10 -3.78 -13.91
N ILE A 237 8.05 -2.97 -14.05
CA ILE A 237 6.66 -3.44 -14.25
C ILE A 237 6.58 -4.15 -15.61
N GLU A 238 6.45 -5.47 -15.59
CA GLU A 238 6.46 -6.31 -16.79
C GLU A 238 5.10 -6.96 -17.07
N THR A 239 4.24 -7.09 -16.06
CA THR A 239 2.89 -7.65 -16.23
C THR A 239 1.78 -6.69 -15.82
N LYS A 240 0.57 -7.00 -16.29
CA LYS A 240 -0.66 -6.30 -15.91
C LYS A 240 -0.93 -6.41 -14.41
N GLU A 241 -0.74 -7.60 -13.84
CA GLU A 241 -1.01 -7.87 -12.42
C GLU A 241 -0.05 -7.11 -11.50
N GLU A 242 1.21 -6.96 -11.92
CA GLU A 242 2.18 -6.11 -11.22
C GLU A 242 1.73 -4.64 -11.24
N LEU A 243 1.32 -4.13 -12.41
CA LEU A 243 0.78 -2.77 -12.55
C LEU A 243 -0.44 -2.54 -11.66
N GLU A 244 -1.41 -3.47 -11.68
CA GLU A 244 -2.61 -3.42 -10.84
C GLU A 244 -2.25 -3.34 -9.35
N THR A 245 -1.33 -4.19 -8.92
CA THR A 245 -0.89 -4.26 -7.52
C THR A 245 -0.23 -2.97 -7.07
N VAL A 246 0.78 -2.47 -7.81
CA VAL A 246 1.50 -1.25 -7.39
C VAL A 246 0.61 0.00 -7.46
N THR A 247 -0.32 0.07 -8.40
CA THR A 247 -1.29 1.17 -8.52
C THR A 247 -2.28 1.16 -7.34
N ALA A 248 -2.82 -0.02 -6.97
CA ALA A 248 -3.70 -0.18 -5.82
C ALA A 248 -3.01 0.23 -4.50
N MET A 249 -1.71 -0.04 -4.41
CA MET A 249 -0.85 0.32 -3.27
C MET A 249 -0.45 1.80 -3.22
N LYS A 250 -1.02 2.64 -4.10
CA LYS A 250 -0.77 4.10 -4.15
C LYS A 250 0.67 4.48 -4.45
N VAL A 251 1.37 3.67 -5.24
CA VAL A 251 2.62 4.12 -5.88
C VAL A 251 2.31 5.25 -6.86
N ASP A 252 3.10 6.32 -6.83
CA ASP A 252 2.81 7.54 -7.60
C ASP A 252 3.16 7.38 -9.09
N LEU A 253 4.32 6.78 -9.36
CA LEU A 253 4.93 6.70 -10.68
C LEU A 253 5.34 5.25 -11.01
N GLY A 254 5.36 4.90 -12.29
CA GLY A 254 5.73 3.56 -12.75
C GLY A 254 6.63 3.59 -13.97
N GLN A 255 7.54 2.62 -14.04
CA GLN A 255 8.40 2.39 -15.18
C GLN A 255 8.55 0.89 -15.44
N GLY A 256 8.48 0.47 -16.69
CA GLY A 256 8.58 -0.94 -17.03
C GLY A 256 8.13 -1.25 -18.45
N TYR A 257 8.40 -2.47 -18.92
CA TYR A 257 8.13 -2.86 -20.31
C TYR A 257 6.64 -2.99 -20.62
N PHE A 258 5.79 -3.25 -19.62
CA PHE A 258 4.33 -3.24 -19.79
C PHE A 258 3.81 -1.83 -20.08
N LEU A 259 4.40 -0.81 -19.44
CA LEU A 259 4.10 0.60 -19.68
C LEU A 259 4.64 1.06 -21.03
N ALA A 260 5.97 0.95 -21.22
CA ALA A 260 6.64 1.14 -22.51
C ALA A 260 8.12 0.74 -22.41
N ARG A 261 8.68 0.21 -23.50
CA ARG A 261 10.10 -0.10 -23.61
C ARG A 261 10.93 1.14 -23.95
N PRO A 262 12.24 1.15 -23.61
CA PRO A 262 13.17 2.18 -24.09
C PRO A 262 13.13 2.31 -25.61
N ASN A 263 13.09 3.55 -26.11
CA ASN A 263 12.96 3.82 -27.54
C ASN A 263 13.81 5.03 -27.96
N LYS A 264 14.29 5.04 -29.21
CA LYS A 264 15.06 6.17 -29.78
C LYS A 264 14.25 7.47 -29.86
N LYS A 265 12.92 7.37 -29.84
CA LYS A 265 11.99 8.50 -29.74
C LYS A 265 11.24 8.42 -28.41
N PRO A 266 10.92 9.55 -27.75
CA PRO A 266 10.08 9.57 -26.57
C PRO A 266 8.70 9.00 -26.92
N VAL A 267 8.36 7.87 -26.32
CA VAL A 267 7.05 7.22 -26.49
C VAL A 267 6.15 7.51 -25.29
N SER A 268 4.85 7.54 -25.49
CA SER A 268 3.89 7.61 -24.37
C SER A 268 3.74 6.24 -23.70
N CYS A 269 3.01 6.21 -22.57
CA CYS A 269 2.48 4.98 -22.02
C CYS A 269 1.67 4.21 -23.09
N SER A 270 1.76 2.88 -23.08
CA SER A 270 0.98 2.01 -23.95
C SER A 270 -0.51 2.21 -23.71
N SER A 271 -1.33 2.07 -24.75
CA SER A 271 -2.78 2.23 -24.64
C SER A 271 -3.41 1.21 -23.69
N GLU A 272 -2.86 -0.01 -23.63
CA GLU A 272 -3.27 -1.07 -22.72
C GLU A 272 -3.00 -0.68 -21.27
N ALA A 273 -1.76 -0.32 -20.94
CA ALA A 273 -1.42 0.06 -19.57
C ALA A 273 -2.09 1.36 -19.13
N LYS A 274 -2.26 2.35 -20.03
CA LYS A 274 -3.02 3.57 -19.73
C LYS A 274 -4.50 3.27 -19.45
N SER A 275 -5.12 2.38 -20.23
CA SER A 275 -6.51 1.97 -19.99
C SER A 275 -6.65 1.26 -18.64
N GLU A 276 -5.65 0.44 -18.28
CA GLU A 276 -5.62 -0.27 -17.00
C GLU A 276 -5.45 0.69 -15.81
N ILE A 277 -4.49 1.63 -15.89
CA ILE A 277 -4.32 2.70 -14.90
C ILE A 277 -5.62 3.48 -14.71
N LEU A 278 -6.25 3.89 -15.81
CA LEU A 278 -7.52 4.60 -15.74
C LEU A 278 -8.64 3.71 -15.18
N ARG A 279 -8.66 2.41 -15.45
CA ARG A 279 -9.65 1.47 -14.89
C ARG A 279 -9.49 1.31 -13.38
N ILE A 280 -8.25 1.19 -12.89
CA ILE A 280 -7.94 1.04 -11.46
C ILE A 280 -8.26 2.33 -10.70
N ASN A 281 -7.95 3.49 -11.29
CA ASN A 281 -8.19 4.79 -10.68
C ASN A 281 -9.57 5.38 -11.00
N GLN A 282 -10.31 4.76 -11.91
CA GLN A 282 -11.72 5.06 -12.08
C GLN A 282 -12.43 4.70 -10.78
N PRO A 283 -13.32 5.57 -10.28
CA PRO A 283 -14.20 5.18 -9.19
C PRO A 283 -14.99 3.96 -9.67
N ALA A 284 -14.69 2.81 -9.08
CA ALA A 284 -15.34 1.55 -9.42
C ALA A 284 -16.84 1.71 -9.19
N VAL A 285 -17.59 1.80 -10.30
CA VAL A 285 -19.05 1.70 -10.32
C VAL A 285 -19.50 0.27 -9.96
N ASN A 286 -18.58 -0.68 -9.74
CA ASN A 286 -18.92 -2.03 -9.30
C ASN A 286 -17.84 -2.59 -8.35
N GLY A 287 -18.19 -2.65 -7.06
CA GLY A 287 -17.81 -3.75 -6.17
C GLY A 287 -16.36 -3.82 -5.68
N LEU A 288 -16.20 -3.49 -4.38
CA LEU A 288 -15.11 -3.85 -3.45
C LEU A 288 -13.85 -2.94 -3.49
N GLU A 289 -13.65 -2.26 -2.33
CA GLU A 289 -12.48 -1.51 -1.83
C GLU A 289 -12.37 0.03 -1.93
N VAL A 290 -13.42 0.78 -2.34
CA VAL A 290 -13.44 2.26 -2.17
C VAL A 290 -14.71 2.72 -1.47
N GLY A 291 -14.83 2.43 -0.18
CA GLY A 291 -16.06 2.67 0.59
C GLY A 291 -15.95 3.63 1.77
N ASN A 292 -14.76 4.09 2.16
CA ASN A 292 -14.59 4.66 3.50
C ASN A 292 -14.46 6.19 3.56
N PHE A 293 -14.34 6.90 2.43
CA PHE A 293 -14.17 8.36 2.40
C PHE A 293 -15.27 9.05 1.60
N ILE A 294 -15.66 10.26 2.01
CA ILE A 294 -16.77 11.01 1.43
C ILE A 294 -16.55 11.38 -0.04
N GLY A 295 -15.30 11.54 -0.46
CA GLY A 295 -14.94 11.82 -1.84
C GLY A 295 -15.37 10.73 -2.82
N SER A 296 -15.51 9.48 -2.39
CA SER A 296 -15.95 8.39 -3.27
C SER A 296 -17.43 8.47 -3.65
N LEU A 297 -18.22 9.23 -2.89
CA LEU A 297 -19.64 9.46 -3.15
C LEU A 297 -19.89 10.75 -3.94
N ALA A 298 -18.86 11.58 -4.15
CA ALA A 298 -18.99 12.91 -4.72
C ALA A 298 -19.38 12.83 -6.20
N LYS A 299 -20.51 13.45 -6.55
CA LYS A 299 -20.97 13.62 -7.93
C LYS A 299 -20.63 15.05 -8.37
N TYR A 300 -19.97 15.19 -9.52
CA TYR A 300 -19.66 16.51 -10.04
C TYR A 300 -20.94 17.20 -10.53
N ILE A 301 -21.30 18.28 -9.85
CA ILE A 301 -22.32 19.23 -10.32
C ILE A 301 -21.58 20.48 -10.76
N ALA A 302 -21.76 20.91 -12.01
CA ALA A 302 -21.11 22.14 -12.49
C ALA A 302 -21.45 23.31 -11.55
N PRO A 303 -20.47 24.00 -10.94
CA PRO A 303 -20.75 25.08 -10.02
C PRO A 303 -21.07 26.37 -10.78
N VAL A 304 -21.58 27.37 -10.07
CA VAL A 304 -21.71 28.74 -10.59
C VAL A 304 -20.86 29.71 -9.80
N ASN A 305 -20.39 30.77 -10.44
CA ASN A 305 -19.69 31.84 -9.72
C ASN A 305 -20.68 32.64 -8.85
N ASN A 306 -20.19 33.25 -7.78
CA ASN A 306 -21.01 34.01 -6.83
C ASN A 306 -21.75 35.22 -7.44
N ASP A 307 -21.24 35.75 -8.56
CA ASP A 307 -21.82 36.84 -9.33
C ASP A 307 -22.88 36.40 -10.35
N HIS A 308 -23.09 35.08 -10.53
CA HIS A 308 -24.07 34.55 -11.46
C HIS A 308 -25.49 35.01 -11.11
N LYS A 309 -26.35 35.20 -12.11
CA LYS A 309 -27.73 35.66 -11.89
C LYS A 309 -28.66 34.52 -11.49
N VAL A 310 -29.57 34.82 -10.57
CA VAL A 310 -30.57 33.85 -10.08
C VAL A 310 -31.40 33.26 -11.21
N GLU A 311 -31.82 34.06 -12.19
CA GLU A 311 -32.56 33.60 -13.36
C GLU A 311 -31.85 32.46 -14.13
N GLY A 312 -30.51 32.50 -14.22
CA GLY A 312 -29.72 31.44 -14.85
C GLY A 312 -29.81 30.11 -14.11
N ILE A 313 -29.86 30.15 -12.78
CA ILE A 313 -30.05 28.97 -11.94
C ILE A 313 -31.45 28.38 -12.10
N LEU A 314 -32.47 29.25 -12.20
CA LEU A 314 -33.85 28.80 -12.41
C LEU A 314 -34.01 28.06 -13.73
N LYS A 315 -33.49 28.62 -14.83
CA LYS A 315 -33.45 27.95 -16.13
C LYS A 315 -32.75 26.60 -16.06
N ARG A 316 -31.66 26.52 -15.28
CA ARG A 316 -30.93 25.27 -15.10
C ARG A 316 -31.75 24.22 -14.35
N PHE A 317 -32.46 24.59 -13.27
CA PHE A 317 -33.35 23.67 -12.56
C PHE A 317 -34.55 23.21 -13.39
N ASP A 318 -35.00 24.01 -14.36
CA ASP A 318 -36.06 23.64 -15.29
C ASP A 318 -35.57 22.66 -16.38
N LEU A 319 -34.33 22.86 -16.87
CA LEU A 319 -33.69 22.00 -17.88
C LEU A 319 -33.22 20.67 -17.28
N GLU A 320 -32.58 20.70 -16.11
CA GLU A 320 -32.04 19.54 -15.41
C GLU A 320 -33.01 19.09 -14.32
N LYS A 321 -33.95 18.20 -14.67
CA LYS A 321 -35.04 17.79 -13.77
C LYS A 321 -34.54 17.17 -12.46
N ASP A 322 -33.47 16.39 -12.52
CA ASP A 322 -32.89 15.64 -11.39
C ASP A 322 -31.95 16.49 -10.52
N LEU A 323 -31.67 17.74 -10.92
CA LEU A 323 -30.79 18.63 -10.18
C LEU A 323 -31.49 19.17 -8.92
N SER A 324 -31.03 18.75 -7.74
CA SER A 324 -31.60 19.16 -6.44
C SER A 324 -30.91 20.40 -5.85
N SER A 325 -29.65 20.62 -6.17
CA SER A 325 -28.84 21.72 -5.65
C SER A 325 -27.75 22.16 -6.64
N VAL A 326 -27.31 23.41 -6.49
CA VAL A 326 -26.21 24.00 -7.28
C VAL A 326 -25.19 24.62 -6.34
N PRO A 327 -23.92 24.17 -6.38
CA PRO A 327 -22.84 24.77 -5.60
C PRO A 327 -22.42 26.12 -6.18
N VAL A 328 -22.09 27.05 -5.28
CA VAL A 328 -21.62 28.39 -5.60
C VAL A 328 -20.15 28.49 -5.22
N VAL A 329 -19.31 28.93 -6.16
CA VAL A 329 -17.86 29.06 -5.99
C VAL A 329 -17.40 30.49 -6.22
N LYS A 330 -16.23 30.80 -5.67
CA LYS A 330 -15.42 31.97 -6.00
C LYS A 330 -13.97 31.49 -6.13
N ASP A 331 -13.33 31.73 -7.28
CA ASP A 331 -11.99 31.23 -7.58
C ASP A 331 -11.85 29.71 -7.36
N ASN A 332 -12.88 28.96 -7.80
CA ASN A 332 -13.04 27.50 -7.62
C ASN A 332 -13.11 27.02 -6.15
N ARG A 333 -13.22 27.92 -5.18
CA ARG A 333 -13.47 27.59 -3.76
C ARG A 333 -14.95 27.70 -3.45
N PRO A 334 -15.57 26.73 -2.76
CA PRO A 334 -16.98 26.81 -2.43
C PRO A 334 -17.26 27.93 -1.43
N VAL A 335 -18.25 28.74 -1.74
CA VAL A 335 -18.73 29.85 -0.88
C VAL A 335 -20.19 29.66 -0.46
N GLY A 336 -20.92 28.77 -1.12
CA GLY A 336 -22.29 28.45 -0.74
C GLY A 336 -22.93 27.37 -1.62
N ILE A 337 -24.21 27.12 -1.39
CA ILE A 337 -25.03 26.20 -2.15
C ILE A 337 -26.45 26.76 -2.30
N ILE A 338 -27.09 26.48 -3.42
CA ILE A 338 -28.51 26.81 -3.67
C ILE A 338 -29.28 25.51 -3.79
N HIS A 339 -30.29 25.34 -2.94
CA HIS A 339 -31.22 24.20 -3.03
C HIS A 339 -32.45 24.58 -3.85
N LYS A 340 -32.87 23.68 -4.76
CA LYS A 340 -34.06 23.86 -5.62
C LYS A 340 -35.30 24.16 -4.79
N THR A 341 -35.60 23.33 -3.79
CA THR A 341 -36.76 23.50 -2.89
C THR A 341 -36.79 24.86 -2.21
N LYS A 342 -35.65 25.29 -1.64
CA LYS A 342 -35.55 26.55 -0.90
C LYS A 342 -35.62 27.79 -1.78
N ILE A 343 -35.02 27.76 -2.98
CA ILE A 343 -35.10 28.89 -3.90
C ILE A 343 -36.51 29.07 -4.46
N PHE A 344 -37.19 27.98 -4.83
CA PHE A 344 -38.58 28.04 -5.28
C PHE A 344 -39.52 28.48 -4.15
N TYR A 345 -39.27 28.06 -2.91
CA TYR A 345 -40.00 28.57 -1.75
C TYR A 345 -39.83 30.10 -1.58
N LYS A 346 -38.59 30.61 -1.63
CA LYS A 346 -38.32 32.06 -1.56
C LYS A 346 -38.99 32.85 -2.70
N LEU A 347 -39.04 32.30 -3.91
CA LEU A 347 -39.62 32.94 -5.09
C LEU A 347 -41.16 32.87 -5.11
N GLY A 348 -41.75 31.85 -4.50
CA GLY A 348 -43.20 31.64 -4.44
C GLY A 348 -43.95 32.62 -3.52
N HIS A 349 -43.25 33.40 -2.70
CA HIS A 349 -43.87 34.48 -1.93
C HIS A 349 -44.36 35.63 -2.83
N LYS A 350 -45.36 36.39 -2.37
CA LYS A 350 -45.90 37.56 -3.09
C LYS A 350 -44.75 38.53 -3.42
N TYR A 351 -44.51 38.79 -4.70
CA TYR A 351 -43.40 39.59 -5.26
C TYR A 351 -41.99 38.95 -5.22
N GLY A 352 -41.85 37.67 -4.86
CA GLY A 352 -40.55 37.01 -4.72
C GLY A 352 -39.78 36.90 -6.04
N TYR A 353 -40.44 36.51 -7.12
CA TYR A 353 -39.79 36.37 -8.43
C TYR A 353 -39.13 37.67 -8.90
N ASP A 354 -39.89 38.77 -8.94
CA ASP A 354 -39.41 40.08 -9.40
C ASP A 354 -38.28 40.64 -8.51
N LEU A 355 -38.30 40.31 -7.21
CA LEU A 355 -37.32 40.80 -6.24
C LEU A 355 -35.97 40.07 -6.32
N PHE A 356 -35.96 38.78 -6.67
CA PHE A 356 -34.77 37.93 -6.58
C PHE A 356 -34.20 37.48 -7.93
N ALA A 357 -35.00 37.37 -9.00
CA ALA A 357 -34.54 36.81 -10.29
C ALA A 357 -33.33 37.55 -10.90
N ARG A 358 -33.25 38.88 -10.73
CA ARG A 358 -32.17 39.73 -11.27
C ARG A 358 -30.96 39.90 -10.33
N LYS A 359 -31.05 39.38 -9.10
CA LYS A 359 -29.96 39.47 -8.11
C LYS A 359 -28.86 38.45 -8.42
N ASN A 360 -27.69 38.65 -7.82
CA ASN A 360 -26.61 37.68 -7.83
C ASN A 360 -26.93 36.54 -6.86
N VAL A 361 -26.48 35.32 -7.19
CA VAL A 361 -26.66 34.11 -6.38
C VAL A 361 -26.11 34.26 -4.95
N GLU A 362 -25.06 35.06 -4.75
CA GLU A 362 -24.49 35.34 -3.42
C GLU A 362 -25.51 35.92 -2.43
N ASN A 363 -26.54 36.61 -2.91
CA ASN A 363 -27.55 37.26 -2.05
C ASN A 363 -28.62 36.28 -1.54
N ILE A 364 -28.67 35.06 -2.08
CA ILE A 364 -29.72 34.09 -1.79
C ILE A 364 -29.20 32.71 -1.39
N MET A 365 -27.92 32.43 -1.68
CA MET A 365 -27.26 31.16 -1.37
C MET A 365 -27.20 30.92 0.15
N GLU A 366 -27.04 29.65 0.51
CA GLU A 366 -26.84 29.23 1.89
C GLU A 366 -25.40 28.77 2.10
N THR A 367 -24.94 28.83 3.34
CA THR A 367 -23.66 28.24 3.71
C THR A 367 -23.77 26.71 3.63
N GLY A 368 -23.08 26.12 2.65
CA GLY A 368 -23.00 24.67 2.52
C GLY A 368 -22.05 24.05 3.55
N MET A 369 -22.31 22.79 3.92
CA MET A 369 -21.32 22.00 4.65
C MET A 369 -20.22 21.56 3.68
N VAL A 370 -18.98 21.84 4.02
CA VAL A 370 -17.81 21.52 3.17
C VAL A 370 -16.97 20.46 3.85
N PHE A 371 -16.66 19.38 3.15
CA PHE A 371 -15.79 18.30 3.61
C PHE A 371 -14.66 18.06 2.60
N GLU A 372 -13.47 17.74 3.12
CA GLU A 372 -12.36 17.28 2.28
C GLU A 372 -12.67 15.87 1.75
N ALA A 373 -12.30 15.59 0.50
CA ALA A 373 -12.58 14.31 -0.16
C ALA A 373 -12.03 13.10 0.62
N SER A 374 -10.96 13.30 1.38
CA SER A 374 -10.33 12.31 2.26
C SER A 374 -11.00 12.16 3.64
N THR A 375 -12.12 12.85 3.91
CA THR A 375 -12.83 12.73 5.20
C THR A 375 -13.53 11.36 5.29
N PRO A 376 -13.31 10.56 6.35
CA PRO A 376 -13.99 9.28 6.51
C PRO A 376 -15.52 9.40 6.60
N LEU A 377 -16.27 8.46 6.01
CA LEU A 377 -17.74 8.48 6.01
C LEU A 377 -18.34 8.55 7.43
N ASP A 378 -17.76 7.81 8.37
CA ASP A 378 -18.21 7.81 9.77
C ASP A 378 -18.04 9.18 10.45
N ASP A 379 -17.01 9.94 10.09
CA ASP A 379 -16.76 11.27 10.63
C ASP A 379 -17.73 12.31 10.05
N VAL A 380 -18.02 12.18 8.76
CA VAL A 380 -19.05 13.00 8.10
C VAL A 380 -20.42 12.74 8.71
N ALA A 381 -20.80 11.47 8.91
CA ALA A 381 -22.09 11.10 9.52
C ALA A 381 -22.23 11.65 10.95
N ARG A 382 -21.18 11.54 11.78
CA ARG A 382 -21.16 12.13 13.13
C ARG A 382 -21.34 13.65 13.10
N THR A 383 -20.71 14.32 12.15
CA THR A 383 -20.81 15.78 11.99
C THR A 383 -22.23 16.22 11.59
N ILE A 384 -22.92 15.41 10.78
CA ILE A 384 -24.31 15.67 10.39
C ILE A 384 -25.27 15.47 11.58
N ILE A 385 -25.12 14.37 12.33
CA ILE A 385 -26.03 14.01 13.44
C ILE A 385 -25.93 15.00 14.61
N THR A 386 -24.76 15.59 14.84
CA THR A 386 -24.49 16.46 16.00
C THR A 386 -24.96 17.91 15.83
N ARG A 387 -25.44 18.31 14.64
CA ARG A 387 -25.93 19.68 14.40
C ARG A 387 -27.45 19.81 14.51
N ASP A 388 -27.86 21.01 14.87
CA ASP A 388 -29.23 21.36 15.24
C ASP A 388 -30.25 21.14 14.11
N SER A 389 -31.41 20.60 14.49
CA SER A 389 -32.44 19.98 13.63
C SER A 389 -33.21 20.91 12.69
N THR A 390 -32.92 22.22 12.73
CA THR A 390 -33.68 23.24 11.98
C THR A 390 -33.31 23.39 10.51
N SER A 391 -32.19 22.81 10.05
CA SER A 391 -31.77 22.84 8.65
C SER A 391 -31.65 21.43 8.08
N VAL A 392 -32.64 21.01 7.30
CA VAL A 392 -32.53 19.80 6.48
C VAL A 392 -31.52 20.11 5.36
N TYR A 393 -30.28 19.66 5.55
CA TYR A 393 -29.26 19.72 4.51
C TYR A 393 -29.53 18.60 3.51
N ASP A 394 -29.79 18.94 2.24
CA ASP A 394 -30.02 17.90 1.23
C ASP A 394 -28.71 17.43 0.57
N ALA A 395 -27.65 18.24 0.69
CA ALA A 395 -26.41 18.07 -0.06
C ALA A 395 -25.19 18.63 0.70
N LEU A 396 -24.07 17.92 0.60
CA LEU A 396 -22.76 18.27 1.14
C LEU A 396 -21.84 18.68 -0.02
N ILE A 397 -21.02 19.71 0.19
CA ILE A 397 -20.00 20.14 -0.77
C ILE A 397 -18.70 19.40 -0.46
N ILE A 398 -18.10 18.80 -1.48
CA ILE A 398 -16.81 18.11 -1.36
C ILE A 398 -15.72 18.93 -2.04
N VAL A 399 -14.59 19.06 -1.36
CA VAL A 399 -13.39 19.73 -1.86
C VAL A 399 -12.20 18.78 -1.91
N LEU A 400 -11.28 19.04 -2.82
CA LEU A 400 -9.96 18.45 -2.86
C LEU A 400 -8.92 19.58 -2.73
N ASN A 401 -8.13 19.55 -1.67
CA ASN A 401 -7.18 20.62 -1.30
C ASN A 401 -7.85 22.01 -1.27
N GLY A 402 -9.09 22.07 -0.76
CA GLY A 402 -9.89 23.30 -0.68
C GLY A 402 -10.50 23.79 -2.01
N SER A 403 -10.23 23.10 -3.13
CA SER A 403 -10.86 23.36 -4.43
C SER A 403 -12.13 22.53 -4.59
N TYR A 404 -13.20 23.11 -5.15
CA TYR A 404 -14.46 22.42 -5.36
C TYR A 404 -14.27 21.15 -6.23
N MET A 405 -14.76 20.01 -5.73
CA MET A 405 -14.67 18.71 -6.37
C MET A 405 -16.05 18.19 -6.78
N GLY A 406 -17.08 18.37 -5.94
CA GLY A 406 -18.40 17.82 -6.22
C GLY A 406 -19.38 17.99 -5.07
N VAL A 407 -20.51 17.30 -5.17
CA VAL A 407 -21.58 17.30 -4.19
C VAL A 407 -21.97 15.87 -3.84
N VAL A 408 -22.21 15.59 -2.55
CA VAL A 408 -22.76 14.32 -2.05
C VAL A 408 -24.16 14.58 -1.51
N GLN A 409 -25.16 13.84 -1.99
CA GLN A 409 -26.49 13.90 -1.38
C GLN A 409 -26.48 13.11 -0.06
N ILE A 410 -27.20 13.58 0.95
CA ILE A 410 -27.17 12.88 2.26
C ILE A 410 -27.73 11.46 2.18
N HIS A 411 -28.69 11.20 1.29
CA HIS A 411 -29.20 9.83 1.10
C HIS A 411 -28.13 8.87 0.57
N ASP A 412 -27.30 9.30 -0.40
CA ASP A 412 -26.19 8.51 -0.95
C ASP A 412 -25.17 8.15 0.16
N LEU A 413 -24.91 9.10 1.07
CA LEU A 413 -24.05 8.88 2.24
C LEU A 413 -24.61 7.81 3.19
N LEU A 414 -25.89 7.93 3.55
CA LEU A 414 -26.53 6.98 4.48
C LEU A 414 -26.61 5.58 3.89
N GLU A 415 -26.88 5.46 2.59
CA GLU A 415 -26.91 4.19 1.87
C GLU A 415 -25.51 3.54 1.86
N ALA A 416 -24.46 4.30 1.56
CA ALA A 416 -23.09 3.81 1.53
C ALA A 416 -22.62 3.25 2.90
N ILE A 417 -22.88 3.99 4.00
CA ILE A 417 -22.55 3.55 5.36
C ILE A 417 -23.31 2.27 5.72
N THR A 418 -24.59 2.20 5.34
CA THR A 418 -25.42 1.01 5.60
C THR A 418 -24.89 -0.21 4.88
N GLN A 419 -24.54 -0.06 3.59
CA GLN A 419 -24.00 -1.15 2.78
C GLN A 419 -22.63 -1.62 3.28
N GLN A 420 -21.79 -0.69 3.75
CA GLN A 420 -20.49 -1.00 4.37
C GLN A 420 -20.68 -1.88 5.62
N LYS A 421 -21.60 -1.51 6.51
CA LYS A 421 -21.89 -2.30 7.73
C LYS A 421 -22.45 -3.70 7.40
N ILE A 422 -23.29 -3.81 6.37
CA ILE A 422 -23.81 -5.09 5.89
C ILE A 422 -22.68 -5.98 5.36
N ASN A 423 -21.73 -5.43 4.60
CA ASN A 423 -20.63 -6.19 4.01
C ASN A 423 -19.63 -6.68 5.07
N MET A 424 -19.33 -5.86 6.08
CA MET A 424 -18.50 -6.28 7.23
C MET A 424 -19.18 -7.40 8.03
N ALA A 425 -20.50 -7.29 8.24
CA ALA A 425 -21.28 -8.32 8.93
C ALA A 425 -21.32 -9.67 8.16
N LYS A 426 -21.22 -9.65 6.83
CA LYS A 426 -21.23 -10.88 6.00
C LYS A 426 -19.96 -11.72 6.09
N GLN A 427 -18.84 -11.15 6.52
CA GLN A 427 -17.54 -11.85 6.58
C GLN A 427 -17.12 -12.26 8.00
N ALA A 428 -17.82 -11.76 9.01
CA ALA A 428 -17.65 -12.13 10.41
C ALA A 428 -18.63 -13.24 10.79
N ASN A 429 -18.28 -14.03 11.81
CA ASN A 429 -19.23 -14.93 12.42
C ASN A 429 -20.33 -14.11 13.15
N PRO A 430 -21.62 -14.37 12.89
CA PRO A 430 -22.73 -13.54 13.39
C PRO A 430 -22.84 -13.52 14.92
N LEU A 431 -22.33 -14.55 15.59
CA LEU A 431 -22.43 -14.70 17.05
C LEU A 431 -21.28 -14.00 17.79
N THR A 432 -20.06 -14.09 17.27
CA THR A 432 -18.86 -13.57 17.96
C THR A 432 -18.27 -12.31 17.35
N GLY A 433 -18.63 -11.98 16.10
CA GLY A 433 -18.01 -10.89 15.34
C GLY A 433 -16.58 -11.19 14.88
N LEU A 434 -16.05 -12.38 15.13
CA LEU A 434 -14.71 -12.78 14.71
C LEU A 434 -14.66 -13.13 13.22
N PRO A 435 -13.50 -12.97 12.55
CA PRO A 435 -13.28 -13.42 11.18
C PRO A 435 -13.73 -14.86 10.92
N GLY A 436 -14.47 -15.09 9.83
CA GLY A 436 -14.98 -16.41 9.44
C GLY A 436 -14.02 -17.25 8.58
N ASN A 437 -14.53 -18.39 8.06
CA ASN A 437 -13.75 -19.42 7.35
C ASN A 437 -12.92 -18.93 6.17
N ASN A 438 -13.40 -17.94 5.39
CA ASN A 438 -12.66 -17.45 4.23
C ASN A 438 -11.41 -16.67 4.67
N LEU A 439 -11.53 -15.79 5.67
CA LEU A 439 -10.40 -15.02 6.20
C LEU A 439 -9.37 -15.92 6.89
N ILE A 440 -9.83 -16.96 7.61
CA ILE A 440 -8.94 -17.99 8.20
C ILE A 440 -8.09 -18.68 7.13
N LYS A 441 -8.70 -19.07 6.00
CA LYS A 441 -7.99 -19.74 4.89
C LYS A 441 -6.93 -18.84 4.28
N THR A 442 -7.28 -17.58 4.01
CA THR A 442 -6.36 -16.58 3.45
C THR A 442 -5.16 -16.37 4.37
N GLU A 443 -5.39 -16.13 5.66
CA GLU A 443 -4.30 -15.92 6.64
C GLU A 443 -3.33 -17.11 6.71
N ILE A 444 -3.84 -18.35 6.73
CA ILE A 444 -2.99 -19.54 6.75
C ILE A 444 -2.20 -19.67 5.43
N ALA A 445 -2.85 -19.45 4.29
CA ALA A 445 -2.19 -19.52 2.98
C ALA A 445 -1.07 -18.48 2.87
N ASP A 446 -1.30 -17.26 3.35
CA ASP A 446 -0.32 -16.17 3.35
C ASP A 446 0.90 -16.52 4.21
N ARG A 447 0.70 -17.07 5.42
CA ARG A 447 1.82 -17.48 6.30
C ARG A 447 2.61 -18.67 5.76
N LEU A 448 1.95 -19.63 5.11
CA LEU A 448 2.62 -20.77 4.45
C LEU A 448 3.48 -20.29 3.27
N THR A 449 2.93 -19.42 2.41
CA THR A 449 3.62 -18.86 1.25
C THR A 449 4.83 -18.01 1.67
N ALA A 450 4.67 -17.26 2.76
CA ALA A 450 5.74 -16.51 3.40
C ALA A 450 6.86 -17.38 3.99
N LYS A 451 6.70 -18.71 4.09
CA LYS A 451 7.64 -19.61 4.82
C LYS A 451 7.91 -19.14 6.26
N ASN A 452 6.94 -18.48 6.89
CA ASN A 452 7.08 -18.03 8.27
C ASN A 452 7.03 -19.23 9.22
N ILE A 453 7.72 -19.12 10.36
CA ILE A 453 7.54 -20.08 11.46
C ILE A 453 6.37 -19.61 12.30
N PHE A 454 5.25 -20.33 12.26
CA PHE A 454 4.03 -19.99 12.97
C PHE A 454 3.36 -21.25 13.55
N ALA A 455 2.38 -21.02 14.41
CA ALA A 455 1.52 -22.05 14.97
C ALA A 455 0.07 -21.78 14.61
N VAL A 456 -0.67 -22.86 14.38
CA VAL A 456 -2.13 -22.85 14.27
C VAL A 456 -2.68 -23.66 15.42
N MET A 457 -3.51 -23.03 16.24
CA MET A 457 -4.16 -23.62 17.40
C MET A 457 -5.65 -23.67 17.13
N TYR A 458 -6.23 -24.86 17.08
CA TYR A 458 -7.67 -25.04 17.01
C TYR A 458 -8.22 -25.26 18.41
N PHE A 459 -9.24 -24.49 18.79
CA PHE A 459 -9.91 -24.60 20.08
C PHE A 459 -11.31 -25.13 19.87
N ASP A 460 -11.74 -26.02 20.74
CA ASP A 460 -13.06 -26.62 20.71
C ASP A 460 -13.56 -26.89 22.13
N LEU A 461 -14.86 -26.69 22.35
CA LEU A 461 -15.53 -26.99 23.62
C LEU A 461 -15.93 -28.47 23.69
N ASP A 462 -15.43 -29.17 24.70
CA ASP A 462 -15.78 -30.57 24.91
C ASP A 462 -17.22 -30.70 25.45
N ASP A 463 -17.95 -31.69 24.94
CA ASP A 463 -19.33 -31.99 25.34
C ASP A 463 -20.29 -30.78 25.32
N PHE A 464 -20.08 -29.85 24.37
CA PHE A 464 -20.88 -28.63 24.27
C PHE A 464 -22.36 -28.86 23.89
N LYS A 465 -22.67 -29.94 23.14
CA LYS A 465 -24.06 -30.28 22.81
C LYS A 465 -24.89 -30.67 24.05
N PRO A 466 -24.45 -31.62 24.90
CA PRO A 466 -25.10 -31.89 26.20
C PRO A 466 -25.31 -30.65 27.07
N PHE A 467 -24.38 -29.69 27.04
CA PHE A 467 -24.52 -28.40 27.72
C PHE A 467 -25.70 -27.60 27.16
N ASN A 468 -25.77 -27.41 25.84
CA ASN A 468 -26.88 -26.69 25.20
C ASN A 468 -28.23 -27.37 25.44
N ASP A 469 -28.27 -28.71 25.39
CA ASP A 469 -29.48 -29.48 25.60
C ASP A 469 -30.00 -29.37 27.06
N ASN A 470 -29.12 -29.08 28.03
CA ASN A 470 -29.48 -28.95 29.45
C ASN A 470 -29.73 -27.50 29.90
N PHE A 471 -28.88 -26.57 29.48
CA PHE A 471 -28.88 -25.17 29.94
C PHE A 471 -29.46 -24.18 28.92
N GLY A 472 -29.75 -24.63 27.70
CA GLY A 472 -30.36 -23.83 26.65
C GLY A 472 -29.35 -23.16 25.72
N PHE A 473 -29.80 -22.93 24.47
CA PHE A 473 -28.97 -22.34 23.41
C PHE A 473 -28.51 -20.91 23.72
N ASP A 474 -29.33 -20.10 24.39
CA ASP A 474 -28.96 -18.73 24.77
C ASP A 474 -27.73 -18.72 25.70
N GLN A 475 -27.65 -19.68 26.62
CA GLN A 475 -26.52 -19.81 27.52
C GLN A 475 -25.29 -20.38 26.79
N GLY A 476 -25.50 -21.32 25.86
CA GLY A 476 -24.49 -21.79 24.91
C GLY A 476 -23.85 -20.68 24.10
N ASP A 477 -24.67 -19.80 23.52
CA ASP A 477 -24.22 -18.64 22.75
C ASP A 477 -23.37 -17.68 23.58
N GLN A 478 -23.70 -17.50 24.87
CA GLN A 478 -22.89 -16.71 25.79
C GLN A 478 -21.52 -17.36 26.07
N VAL A 479 -21.46 -18.69 26.18
CA VAL A 479 -20.18 -19.42 26.30
C VAL A 479 -19.33 -19.24 25.03
N ILE A 480 -19.92 -19.36 23.84
CA ILE A 480 -19.20 -19.15 22.57
C ILE A 480 -18.65 -17.71 22.50
N ARG A 481 -19.46 -16.70 22.87
CA ARG A 481 -19.00 -15.30 22.96
C ARG A 481 -17.87 -15.13 23.98
N LEU A 482 -17.94 -15.81 25.12
CA LEU A 482 -16.86 -15.79 26.12
C LEU A 482 -15.56 -16.31 25.52
N VAL A 483 -15.58 -17.48 24.88
CA VAL A 483 -14.38 -18.06 24.25
C VAL A 483 -13.81 -17.11 23.19
N GLY A 484 -14.65 -16.57 22.32
CA GLY A 484 -14.22 -15.60 21.30
C GLY A 484 -13.54 -14.36 21.89
N ASN A 485 -14.07 -13.81 22.99
CA ASN A 485 -13.48 -12.67 23.68
C ASN A 485 -12.16 -13.02 24.36
N ILE A 486 -12.09 -14.16 25.09
CA ILE A 486 -10.85 -14.63 25.72
C ILE A 486 -9.74 -14.78 24.68
N LEU A 487 -10.03 -15.46 23.57
CA LEU A 487 -9.05 -15.70 22.52
C LEU A 487 -8.59 -14.39 21.87
N ARG A 488 -9.50 -13.46 21.55
CA ARG A 488 -9.15 -12.15 20.99
C ARG A 488 -8.24 -11.37 21.93
N ASP A 489 -8.67 -11.17 23.18
CA ASP A 489 -7.98 -10.31 24.14
C ASP A 489 -6.60 -10.89 24.48
N MET A 490 -6.51 -12.19 24.75
CA MET A 490 -5.25 -12.85 25.11
C MET A 490 -4.28 -12.91 23.94
N THR A 491 -4.78 -13.13 22.71
CA THR A 491 -3.94 -13.15 21.52
C THR A 491 -3.37 -11.77 21.25
N GLN A 492 -4.19 -10.71 21.33
CA GLN A 492 -3.76 -9.34 21.10
C GLN A 492 -2.68 -8.88 22.08
N GLU A 493 -2.78 -9.28 23.35
CA GLU A 493 -1.77 -8.97 24.38
C GLU A 493 -0.47 -9.75 24.16
N TRP A 494 -0.57 -11.04 23.81
CA TRP A 494 0.59 -11.92 23.70
C TRP A 494 1.33 -11.80 22.37
N ASP A 495 0.61 -11.70 21.25
CA ASP A 495 1.11 -11.58 19.88
C ASP A 495 0.26 -10.57 19.10
N PRO A 496 0.69 -9.29 19.00
CA PRO A 496 -0.06 -8.26 18.28
C PRO A 496 -0.30 -8.53 16.79
N LEU A 497 0.45 -9.47 16.20
CA LEU A 497 0.26 -9.96 14.82
C LEU A 497 -0.51 -11.29 14.78
N GLY A 498 -1.06 -11.73 15.91
CA GLY A 498 -1.87 -12.93 16.02
C GLY A 498 -3.26 -12.71 15.40
N PHE A 499 -3.75 -13.74 14.72
CA PHE A 499 -5.06 -13.75 14.10
C PHE A 499 -5.98 -14.68 14.89
N VAL A 500 -7.22 -14.26 15.13
CA VAL A 500 -8.25 -15.06 15.79
C VAL A 500 -9.45 -15.18 14.88
N GLY A 501 -9.93 -16.40 14.66
CA GLY A 501 -11.08 -16.69 13.81
C GLY A 501 -12.09 -17.61 14.48
N HIS A 502 -13.34 -17.56 14.01
CA HIS A 502 -14.42 -18.44 14.44
C HIS A 502 -14.94 -19.22 13.22
N ILE A 503 -14.70 -20.54 13.24
CA ILE A 503 -15.03 -21.48 12.15
C ILE A 503 -16.54 -21.74 12.10
N GLY A 504 -17.13 -22.00 13.27
CA GLY A 504 -18.57 -22.19 13.47
C GLY A 504 -18.87 -23.06 14.69
N GLY A 505 -20.04 -22.87 15.30
CA GLY A 505 -20.42 -23.60 16.51
C GLY A 505 -19.47 -23.30 17.66
N ASP A 506 -18.80 -24.35 18.15
CA ASP A 506 -17.81 -24.35 19.21
C ASP A 506 -16.35 -24.33 18.69
N ASP A 507 -16.13 -24.25 17.38
CA ASP A 507 -14.81 -24.31 16.75
C ASP A 507 -14.16 -22.94 16.52
N PHE A 508 -13.00 -22.72 17.14
CA PHE A 508 -12.19 -21.50 16.97
C PHE A 508 -10.77 -21.81 16.49
N VAL A 509 -10.11 -20.78 15.98
CA VAL A 509 -8.71 -20.88 15.56
C VAL A 509 -7.93 -19.65 15.97
N VAL A 510 -6.69 -19.87 16.43
CA VAL A 510 -5.68 -18.82 16.62
C VAL A 510 -4.47 -19.14 15.75
N ILE A 511 -4.00 -18.16 15.00
CA ILE A 511 -2.81 -18.25 14.15
C ILE A 511 -1.80 -17.22 14.66
N CYS A 512 -0.63 -17.68 15.12
CA CYS A 512 0.28 -16.84 15.91
C CYS A 512 1.74 -17.29 15.76
N ARG A 513 2.66 -16.58 16.41
CA ARG A 513 4.07 -16.98 16.53
C ARG A 513 4.23 -18.35 17.20
N ALA A 514 5.22 -19.12 16.76
CA ALA A 514 5.41 -20.49 17.25
C ALA A 514 6.14 -20.63 18.61
N GLY A 515 6.45 -19.53 19.30
CA GLY A 515 7.24 -19.54 20.54
C GLY A 515 6.41 -19.14 21.75
N GLY A 516 6.53 -19.86 22.87
CA GLY A 516 5.80 -19.59 24.11
C GLY A 516 4.33 -20.03 24.09
N ILE A 517 4.00 -20.96 23.19
CA ILE A 517 2.64 -21.47 22.95
C ILE A 517 2.06 -22.10 24.21
N GLU A 518 2.85 -22.92 24.89
CA GLU A 518 2.41 -23.68 26.07
C GLU A 518 1.89 -22.74 27.16
N ARG A 519 2.66 -21.69 27.46
CA ARG A 519 2.27 -20.65 28.44
C ARG A 519 1.01 -19.90 28.01
N PHE A 520 0.85 -19.64 26.72
CA PHE A 520 -0.35 -19.02 26.17
C PHE A 520 -1.57 -19.93 26.34
N CYS A 521 -1.45 -21.22 25.97
CA CYS A 521 -2.51 -22.20 26.12
C CYS A 521 -2.93 -22.36 27.59
N GLU A 522 -1.97 -22.48 28.51
CA GLU A 522 -2.24 -22.56 29.95
C GLU A 522 -3.00 -21.32 30.46
N ALA A 523 -2.60 -20.12 30.03
CA ALA A 523 -3.28 -18.88 30.41
C ALA A 523 -4.72 -18.81 29.89
N VAL A 524 -4.95 -19.21 28.63
CA VAL A 524 -6.29 -19.29 28.02
C VAL A 524 -7.17 -20.30 28.77
N LEU A 525 -6.65 -21.50 29.03
CA LEU A 525 -7.38 -22.56 29.74
C LEU A 525 -7.73 -22.13 31.17
N HIS A 526 -6.79 -21.50 31.89
CA HIS A 526 -7.04 -20.99 33.23
C HIS A 526 -8.12 -19.90 33.25
N ARG A 527 -8.03 -18.93 32.33
CA ARG A 527 -9.02 -17.84 32.21
C ARG A 527 -10.40 -18.38 31.84
N PHE A 528 -10.45 -19.34 30.91
CA PHE A 528 -11.70 -20.02 30.55
C PHE A 528 -12.33 -20.72 31.75
N THR A 529 -11.57 -21.50 32.53
CA THR A 529 -12.09 -22.16 33.74
C THR A 529 -12.64 -21.17 34.75
N ALA A 530 -11.97 -20.04 34.96
CA ALA A 530 -12.43 -19.03 35.92
C ALA A 530 -13.74 -18.37 35.45
N GLU A 531 -13.81 -17.99 34.18
CA GLU A 531 -14.93 -17.23 33.64
C GLU A 531 -16.14 -18.09 33.23
N SER A 532 -15.97 -19.38 32.95
CA SER A 532 -17.06 -20.28 32.55
C SER A 532 -17.97 -20.69 33.72
N ARG A 533 -17.47 -20.63 34.96
CA ARG A 533 -18.22 -20.99 36.17
C ARG A 533 -19.53 -20.21 36.33
N LYS A 534 -19.58 -18.97 35.85
CA LYS A 534 -20.79 -18.11 35.91
C LYS A 534 -21.98 -18.65 35.13
N PHE A 535 -21.76 -19.63 34.25
CA PHE A 535 -22.82 -20.25 33.46
C PHE A 535 -23.43 -21.48 34.13
N TYR A 536 -23.03 -21.80 35.36
CA TYR A 536 -23.56 -22.93 36.12
C TYR A 536 -24.23 -22.46 37.41
N PRO A 537 -25.33 -23.12 37.84
CA PRO A 537 -25.84 -23.01 39.19
C PRO A 537 -24.82 -23.49 40.23
N GLU A 538 -24.88 -22.97 41.46
CA GLU A 538 -23.96 -23.34 42.55
C GLU A 538 -23.95 -24.85 42.84
N GLU A 539 -25.13 -25.50 42.80
CA GLU A 539 -25.27 -26.95 43.02
C GLU A 539 -24.44 -27.79 42.03
N VAL A 540 -24.37 -27.35 40.76
CA VAL A 540 -23.60 -28.01 39.71
C VAL A 540 -22.10 -27.76 39.90
N LEU A 541 -21.72 -26.56 40.36
CA LEU A 541 -20.33 -26.21 40.65
C LEU A 541 -19.77 -26.98 41.84
N GLU A 542 -20.58 -27.25 42.87
CA GLU A 542 -20.20 -28.06 44.03
C GLU A 542 -20.02 -29.54 43.67
N LYS A 543 -20.94 -30.08 42.85
CA LYS A 543 -20.89 -31.48 42.40
C LYS A 543 -19.81 -31.72 41.32
N GLY A 544 -19.49 -30.69 40.53
CA GLY A 544 -18.53 -30.76 39.42
C GLY A 544 -19.07 -31.48 38.17
N THR A 545 -20.32 -31.94 38.19
CA THR A 545 -21.00 -32.61 37.07
C THR A 545 -22.47 -32.24 37.00
N TYR A 546 -23.07 -32.37 35.81
CA TYR A 546 -24.51 -32.24 35.58
C TYR A 546 -25.02 -33.41 34.73
N THR A 547 -26.28 -33.80 34.91
CA THR A 547 -26.87 -34.92 34.18
C THR A 547 -27.57 -34.41 32.93
N SER A 548 -27.24 -34.97 31.76
CA SER A 548 -27.87 -34.62 30.47
C SER A 548 -27.98 -35.87 29.58
N LYS A 549 -28.67 -35.74 28.44
CA LYS A 549 -28.81 -36.82 27.46
C LYS A 549 -27.59 -36.88 26.53
N ASP A 550 -27.07 -38.08 26.30
CA ASP A 550 -26.03 -38.31 25.31
C ASP A 550 -26.59 -38.34 23.87
N ARG A 551 -25.71 -38.57 22.88
CA ARG A 551 -26.11 -38.64 21.45
C ARG A 551 -27.08 -39.79 21.12
N LYS A 552 -27.24 -40.77 22.01
CA LYS A 552 -28.17 -41.90 21.89
C LYS A 552 -29.45 -41.68 22.72
N GLY A 553 -29.57 -40.56 23.43
CA GLY A 553 -30.71 -40.22 24.27
C GLY A 553 -30.66 -40.80 25.69
N GLU A 554 -29.54 -41.42 26.09
CA GLU A 554 -29.37 -41.97 27.44
C GLU A 554 -28.94 -40.87 28.43
N GLN A 555 -29.49 -40.90 29.65
CA GLN A 555 -29.06 -40.01 30.73
C GLN A 555 -27.66 -40.38 31.21
N ARG A 556 -26.73 -39.42 31.20
CA ARG A 556 -25.35 -39.57 31.72
C ARG A 556 -24.92 -38.31 32.46
N ASP A 557 -23.99 -38.48 33.39
CA ASP A 557 -23.32 -37.37 34.05
C ASP A 557 -22.18 -36.84 33.17
N PHE A 558 -22.20 -35.54 32.91
CA PHE A 558 -21.20 -34.81 32.15
C PHE A 558 -20.39 -33.90 33.08
N PRO A 559 -19.06 -33.77 32.87
CA PRO A 559 -18.25 -32.80 33.58
C PRO A 559 -18.62 -31.37 33.18
N LEU A 560 -18.14 -30.38 33.94
CA LEU A 560 -18.16 -28.98 33.50
C LEU A 560 -17.41 -28.82 32.16
N LEU A 561 -17.80 -27.81 31.39
CA LEU A 561 -17.21 -27.54 30.08
C LEU A 561 -15.69 -27.40 30.17
N SER A 562 -15.01 -28.11 29.27
CA SER A 562 -13.58 -27.95 29.05
C SER A 562 -13.28 -27.49 27.63
N LEU A 563 -12.10 -26.91 27.46
CA LEU A 563 -11.57 -26.47 26.19
C LEU A 563 -10.40 -27.36 25.79
N SER A 564 -10.49 -27.94 24.60
CA SER A 564 -9.44 -28.76 24.00
C SER A 564 -8.72 -27.98 22.91
N ILE A 565 -7.38 -27.93 22.97
CA ILE A 565 -6.54 -27.17 22.03
C ILE A 565 -5.66 -28.11 21.19
N ALA A 566 -5.87 -28.11 19.88
CA ALA A 566 -5.05 -28.85 18.92
C ALA A 566 -4.03 -27.93 18.27
N ILE A 567 -2.75 -28.19 18.46
CA ILE A 567 -1.68 -27.28 18.05
C ILE A 567 -0.79 -27.91 16.99
N ILE A 568 -0.63 -27.19 15.89
CA ILE A 568 0.27 -27.52 14.79
C ILE A 568 1.27 -26.39 14.64
N THR A 569 2.55 -26.73 14.48
CA THR A 569 3.60 -25.74 14.24
C THR A 569 4.35 -26.05 12.96
N THR A 570 4.76 -25.01 12.24
CA THR A 570 5.69 -25.14 11.10
C THR A 570 7.16 -25.17 11.52
N ARG A 571 7.44 -25.14 12.84
CA ARG A 571 8.82 -25.11 13.37
C ARG A 571 9.63 -26.36 13.03
N ASN A 572 8.97 -27.52 13.04
CA ASN A 572 9.64 -28.82 12.92
C ASN A 572 9.17 -29.63 11.69
N ARG A 573 8.45 -29.00 10.75
CA ARG A 573 7.94 -29.63 9.52
C ARG A 573 7.57 -28.60 8.47
N VAL A 574 7.67 -28.98 7.20
CA VAL A 574 7.11 -28.22 6.09
C VAL A 574 5.64 -28.59 5.91
N ILE A 575 4.77 -27.59 5.74
CA ILE A 575 3.36 -27.78 5.42
C ILE A 575 3.11 -27.12 4.07
N GLU A 576 2.69 -27.90 3.07
CA GLU A 576 2.61 -27.44 1.67
C GLU A 576 1.29 -26.74 1.33
N SER A 577 0.23 -26.95 2.11
CA SER A 577 -1.09 -26.39 1.84
C SER A 577 -1.98 -26.29 3.07
N TYR A 578 -2.99 -25.42 3.00
CA TYR A 578 -4.08 -25.36 3.97
C TYR A 578 -4.77 -26.73 4.16
N GLY A 579 -5.01 -27.46 3.06
CA GLY A 579 -5.65 -28.78 3.11
C GLY A 579 -4.88 -29.78 3.97
N ARG A 580 -3.53 -29.81 3.84
CA ARG A 580 -2.67 -30.65 4.67
C ARG A 580 -2.72 -30.22 6.14
N LEU A 581 -2.71 -28.92 6.42
CA LEU A 581 -2.82 -28.38 7.77
C LEU A 581 -4.13 -28.77 8.44
N ALA A 582 -5.26 -28.60 7.74
CA ALA A 582 -6.59 -28.97 8.23
C ALA A 582 -6.70 -30.48 8.52
N SER A 583 -6.11 -31.32 7.67
CA SER A 583 -6.04 -32.77 7.90
C SER A 583 -5.26 -33.11 9.18
N LEU A 584 -4.09 -32.50 9.37
CA LEU A 584 -3.29 -32.66 10.59
C LEU A 584 -4.07 -32.18 11.82
N ALA A 585 -4.83 -31.08 11.68
CA ALA A 585 -5.57 -30.47 12.78
C ALA A 585 -6.66 -31.42 13.27
N SER A 586 -7.38 -32.05 12.36
CA SER A 586 -8.41 -33.04 12.69
C SER A 586 -7.84 -34.23 13.47
N GLU A 587 -6.67 -34.72 13.10
CA GLU A 587 -5.99 -35.82 13.83
C GLU A 587 -5.52 -35.39 15.21
N VAL A 588 -4.93 -34.19 15.32
CA VAL A 588 -4.43 -33.65 16.59
C VAL A 588 -5.58 -33.33 17.54
N LYS A 589 -6.69 -32.81 17.01
CA LYS A 589 -7.92 -32.53 17.74
C LYS A 589 -8.51 -33.78 18.37
N LYS A 590 -8.52 -34.91 17.65
CA LYS A 590 -8.92 -36.20 18.24
C LYS A 590 -8.07 -36.59 19.44
N LYS A 591 -6.76 -36.31 19.42
CA LYS A 591 -5.87 -36.59 20.55
C LYS A 591 -6.08 -35.64 21.73
N ALA A 592 -6.22 -34.34 21.47
CA ALA A 592 -6.51 -33.36 22.51
C ALA A 592 -7.78 -33.76 23.30
N LYS A 593 -8.86 -34.11 22.59
CA LYS A 593 -10.13 -34.56 23.18
C LYS A 593 -10.11 -35.88 23.96
N THR A 594 -9.02 -36.66 23.90
CA THR A 594 -8.89 -37.86 24.75
C THR A 594 -8.42 -37.54 26.16
N ILE A 595 -7.89 -36.33 26.37
CA ILE A 595 -7.46 -35.85 27.68
C ILE A 595 -8.69 -35.27 28.38
N GLN A 596 -9.01 -35.78 29.57
CA GLN A 596 -10.17 -35.34 30.31
C GLN A 596 -9.95 -33.94 30.89
N GLY A 597 -10.92 -33.04 30.68
CA GLY A 597 -10.84 -31.65 31.12
C GLY A 597 -10.04 -30.76 30.17
N ASN A 598 -9.70 -29.54 30.64
CA ASN A 598 -8.95 -28.57 29.84
C ASN A 598 -7.61 -29.17 29.39
N SER A 599 -7.36 -29.14 28.09
CA SER A 599 -6.20 -29.82 27.52
C SER A 599 -5.64 -29.10 26.32
N TYR A 600 -4.36 -29.34 26.05
CA TYR A 600 -3.75 -29.01 24.78
C TYR A 600 -2.85 -30.14 24.32
N TYR A 601 -2.75 -30.32 23.01
CA TYR A 601 -1.83 -31.28 22.41
C TYR A 601 -1.08 -30.64 21.25
N ILE A 602 0.24 -30.63 21.35
CA ILE A 602 1.14 -30.18 20.28
C ILE A 602 1.50 -31.38 19.42
N ASP A 603 1.35 -31.26 18.10
CA ASP A 603 1.76 -32.32 17.19
C ASP A 603 3.28 -32.52 17.21
N GLN A 604 3.73 -33.60 17.86
CA GLN A 604 5.16 -33.92 18.06
C GLN A 604 5.77 -34.73 16.90
N ARG A 605 4.98 -35.13 15.89
CA ARG A 605 5.51 -35.92 14.76
C ARG A 605 6.55 -35.11 13.99
N ARG A 606 7.71 -35.70 13.71
CA ARG A 606 8.70 -35.15 12.79
C ARG A 606 8.52 -35.86 11.44
N GLN A 607 8.43 -35.10 10.36
CA GLN A 607 8.54 -35.62 8.99
C GLN A 607 9.70 -34.92 8.31
#